data_AF-A0A0F4LH50-F1
#
_entry.id   AF-A0A0F4LH50-F1
#
_cell.length_a   1.000
_cell.length_b   1.000
_cell.length_c   1.000
_cell.angle_alpha   90.00
_cell.angle_beta   90.00
_cell.angle_gamma   90.00
#
_symmetry.space_group_name_H-M   'P 1'
#
loop_
_entity.id
_entity.type
_entity.pdbx_description
1 polymer ?
#
loop_
_entity_poly.entity_id
_entity_poly.type
_entity_poly.pdbx_seq_one_letter_code
_entity_poly.pdbx_strand_id
1 'polypeptide(L)' 'MKVSIFTAVIVLIVGLYDIAYAYNRRYRNHNHGVTPFMILGVIFTISGLVLIIMHWVK' A
#
# COMPACT_ATOMS: atom_id res chain seq x y z
N MET A 1 -16.83 8.00 -12.29
CA MET A 1 -15.36 7.91 -12.46
C MET A 1 -14.99 6.47 -12.83
N LYS A 2 -14.36 6.25 -14.00
CA LYS A 2 -13.82 4.94 -14.40
C LYS A 2 -12.37 4.91 -13.89
N VAL A 3 -12.13 4.29 -12.74
CA VAL A 3 -10.76 4.09 -12.27
C VAL A 3 -10.12 3.00 -13.13
N SER A 4 -8.93 3.26 -13.63
CA SER A 4 -8.19 2.34 -14.48
C SER A 4 -7.60 1.19 -13.64
N ILE A 5 -7.62 -0.04 -14.16
CA ILE A 5 -6.97 -1.19 -13.54
C ILE A 5 -5.48 -0.90 -13.23
N PHE A 6 -4.83 -0.11 -14.08
CA PHE A 6 -3.44 0.34 -13.89
C PHE A 6 -3.27 1.15 -12.61
N THR A 7 -4.24 2.01 -12.26
CA THR A 7 -4.21 2.78 -11.01
C THR A 7 -4.26 1.85 -9.81
N ALA A 8 -5.13 0.84 -9.84
CA ALA A 8 -5.25 -0.14 -8.76
C ALA A 8 -3.95 -0.92 -8.56
N VAL A 9 -3.29 -1.33 -9.67
CA VAL A 9 -2.01 -2.04 -9.64
C VAL A 9 -0.88 -1.17 -9.08
N ILE A 10 -0.75 0.09 -9.54
CA ILE A 10 0.27 1.02 -9.03
C ILE A 10 0.10 1.26 -7.53
N VAL A 11 -1.14 1.51 -7.09
CA VAL A 11 -1.47 1.73 -5.67
C VAL A 11 -1.09 0.52 -4.80
N LEU A 12 -1.35 -0.70 -5.30
CA LEU A 12 -0.96 -1.94 -4.62
C LEU A 12 0.57 -2.10 -4.51
N ILE A 13 1.30 -1.83 -5.59
CA ILE A 13 2.76 -1.89 -5.61
C ILE A 13 3.35 -0.89 -4.60
N VAL A 14 2.85 0.35 -4.60
CA VAL A 14 3.30 1.40 -3.66
C VAL A 14 2.99 1.01 -2.21
N GLY A 15 1.78 0.53 -1.92
CA GLY A 15 1.42 0.10 -0.55
C GLY A 15 2.29 -1.04 -0.03
N LEU A 16 2.53 -2.06 -0.86
CA LEU A 16 3.43 -3.17 -0.52
C LEU A 16 4.88 -2.70 -0.35
N TYR A 17 5.34 -1.76 -1.17
CA TYR A 17 6.68 -1.18 -1.05
C TYR A 17 6.85 -0.41 0.26
N ASP A 18 5.87 0.41 0.66
CA ASP A 18 5.91 1.14 1.94
C ASP A 18 5.94 0.19 3.14
N ILE A 19 5.16 -0.91 3.10
CA ILE A 19 5.19 -1.95 4.13
C ILE A 19 6.56 -2.64 4.15
N ALA A 20 7.10 -3.02 3.00
CA ALA A 20 8.40 -3.68 2.90
C ALA A 20 9.54 -2.77 3.37
N TYR A 21 9.50 -1.48 3.00
CA TYR A 21 10.45 -0.48 3.43
C TYR A 21 10.37 -0.25 4.94
N ALA A 22 9.15 -0.12 5.49
CA ALA A 22 8.93 -0.02 6.92
C ALA A 22 9.41 -1.27 7.67
N TYR A 23 9.16 -2.47 7.14
CA TYR A 23 9.61 -3.73 7.75
C TYR A 23 11.15 -3.82 7.78
N ASN A 24 11.80 -3.50 6.65
CA ASN A 24 13.26 -3.54 6.54
C ASN A 24 13.93 -2.49 7.44
N ARG A 25 13.30 -1.31 7.62
CA ARG A 25 13.79 -0.29 8.55
C ARG A 25 13.59 -0.68 10.01
N ARG A 26 12.45 -1.28 10.35
CA ARG A 26 12.14 -1.77 11.71
C ARG A 26 13.14 -2.83 12.16
N TYR A 27 13.58 -3.69 11.24
CA TYR A 27 14.57 -4.72 11.53
C TYR A 27 15.99 -4.15 11.73
N ARG A 28 16.34 -3.07 11.02
CA ARG A 28 17.70 -2.52 11.01
C ARG A 28 17.93 -1.36 11.98
N ASN A 29 16.88 -0.64 12.39
CA ASN A 29 16.96 0.47 13.35
C ASN A 29 15.66 0.59 14.16
N HIS A 30 15.76 0.54 15.48
CA HIS A 30 14.62 0.68 16.41
C HIS A 30 14.14 2.14 16.56
N ASN A 31 14.27 2.95 15.51
CA ASN A 31 13.89 4.35 15.55
C ASN A 31 12.38 4.47 15.37
N HIS A 32 11.68 5.11 16.32
CA HIS A 32 10.22 5.27 16.38
C HIS A 32 9.55 5.98 15.16
N GLY A 33 10.30 6.35 14.12
CA GLY A 33 9.81 6.99 12.89
C GLY A 33 9.30 6.03 11.80
N VAL A 34 9.21 4.72 12.07
CA VAL A 34 8.78 3.71 11.05
C VAL A 34 7.28 3.45 11.03
N THR A 35 6.60 3.76 12.13
CA THR A 35 5.15 3.59 12.32
C THR A 35 4.29 4.29 11.24
N PRO A 36 4.55 5.55 10.84
CA PRO A 36 3.72 6.22 9.83
C PRO A 36 3.84 5.58 8.44
N PHE A 37 5.02 5.10 8.02
CA PHE A 37 5.20 4.43 6.73
C PHE A 37 4.46 3.10 6.67
N MET A 38 4.43 2.36 7.79
CA MET A 38 3.68 1.11 7.86
C MET A 38 2.16 1.34 7.77
N ILE A 39 1.65 2.39 8.43
CA ILE A 39 0.22 2.75 8.39
C ILE A 39 -0.18 3.22 6.99
N LEU A 40 0.62 4.10 6.36
CA LEU A 40 0.41 4.56 4.98
C LEU A 40 0.40 3.39 3.99
N GLY A 41 1.36 2.48 4.10
CA GLY A 41 1.44 1.29 3.25
C GLY A 41 0.19 0.42 3.37
N VAL A 42 -0.30 0.17 4.59
CA VAL A 42 -1.54 -0.60 4.82
C VAL A 42 -2.76 0.08 4.18
N ILE A 43 -2.89 1.41 4.33
CA ILE A 43 -3.98 2.17 3.72
C ILE A 43 -3.94 2.06 2.19
N PHE A 44 -2.76 2.22 1.59
CA PHE A 44 -2.59 2.07 0.14
C PHE A 44 -2.88 0.65 -0.34
N THR A 45 -2.43 -0.39 0.38
CA THR A 45 -2.73 -1.78 0.04
C THR A 45 -4.24 -2.07 0.07
N ILE A 46 -4.95 -1.65 1.12
CA ILE A 46 -6.41 -1.82 1.24
C ILE A 46 -7.11 -1.05 0.11
N SER A 47 -6.71 0.19 -0.14
CA SER A 47 -7.30 1.01 -1.20
C SER A 47 -7.10 0.39 -2.58
N GLY A 48 -5.91 -0.13 -2.87
CA GLY A 48 -5.63 -0.86 -4.12
C GLY A 48 -6.48 -2.13 -4.26
N LEU A 49 -6.66 -2.88 -3.16
CA LEU A 49 -7.52 -4.07 -3.15
C LEU A 49 -8.99 -3.71 -3.45
N VAL A 50 -9.51 -2.65 -2.81
CA VAL A 50 -10.88 -2.15 -3.05
C VAL A 50 -11.05 -1.72 -4.50
N LEU A 51 -10.05 -1.03 -5.08
CA LEU A 51 -10.08 -0.64 -6.48
C LEU A 51 -10.13 -1.84 -7.44
N ILE A 52 -9.40 -2.92 -7.14
CA ILE A 52 -9.48 -4.17 -7.93
C ILE A 52 -10.86 -4.81 -7.81
N ILE A 53 -11.40 -4.92 -6.59
CA ILE A 53 -12.72 -5.51 -6.35
C ILE A 53 -13.80 -4.70 -7.08
N MET A 54 -13.78 -3.37 -6.98
CA MET A 54 -14.72 -2.50 -7.69
C MET A 54 -14.59 -2.58 -9.21
N HIS A 55 -13.41 -2.88 -9.73
CA HIS A 55 -13.20 -3.11 -11.16
C HIS A 55 -13.79 -4.45 -11.61
N TRP A 56 -13.75 -5.48 -10.77
CA TRP A 56 -14.25 -6.83 -11.07
C TRP A 56 -15.76 -7.00 -10.87
N VAL A 57 -16.35 -6.28 -9.91
CA VAL A 57 -17.79 -6.35 -9.58
C VAL A 57 -18.63 -5.49 -10.55
N LYS A 58 -18.00 -4.73 -11.44
CA LYS A 58 -18.65 -3.85 -12.41
C LYS A 58 -18.60 -4.43 -13.82
#